data_AF-A0A395IVM2-F1
#
_entry.id   AF-A0A395IVM2-F1
#
_cell.length_a   1.000
_cell.length_b   1.000
_cell.length_c   1.000
_cell.angle_alpha   90.00
_cell.angle_beta   90.00
_cell.angle_gamma   90.00
#
_symmetry.space_group_name_H-M   'P 1'
#
loop_
_entity.id
_entity.type
_entity.pdbx_description
1 polymer ?
#
loop_
_entity_poly.entity_id
_entity_poly.type
_entity_poly.pdbx_seq_one_letter_code
_entity_poly.pdbx_strand_id
1 'polypeptide(L)'
;MPIVAPFALVPVIPNLPFFYLCFRAYSHWKALAGSKHIEFLLKENLVAIKPSKILDELYLRNKVPLPNLKDLAHTTTSNSNILDDETMLLHISDGQEIASALNIPELQMELDRAVWQVENDLEAKRKLKEEEKRVRPAEEAKKK
;
A
#
# COMPACT_ATOMS: atom_id res chain seq x y z
N MET A 1 27.03 -52.49 -8.77
CA MET A 1 27.28 -51.16 -9.36
C MET A 1 26.57 -50.10 -8.53
N PRO A 2 27.28 -49.19 -7.85
CA PRO A 2 26.73 -48.28 -6.85
C PRO A 2 26.22 -47.00 -7.53
N ILE A 3 25.09 -47.10 -8.24
CA ILE A 3 24.45 -45.91 -8.87
C ILE A 3 23.46 -45.23 -7.89
N VAL A 4 23.25 -45.81 -6.71
CA VAL A 4 22.35 -45.27 -5.67
C VAL A 4 23.08 -44.37 -4.67
N ALA A 5 24.42 -44.40 -4.63
CA ALA A 5 25.22 -43.61 -3.70
C ALA A 5 25.09 -42.07 -3.86
N PRO A 6 24.96 -41.46 -5.06
CA PRO A 6 24.86 -40.01 -5.17
C PRO A 6 23.44 -39.49 -4.88
N PHE A 7 22.40 -40.32 -5.00
CA PHE A 7 21.02 -39.95 -4.61
C PHE A 7 20.77 -40.10 -3.10
N ALA A 8 21.52 -40.98 -2.43
CA ALA A 8 21.47 -41.14 -0.99
C ALA A 8 22.33 -40.11 -0.21
N LEU A 9 23.17 -39.31 -0.90
CA LEU A 9 23.96 -38.21 -0.31
C LEU A 9 23.28 -36.83 -0.44
N VAL A 10 22.19 -36.75 -1.23
CA VAL A 10 21.29 -35.59 -1.31
C VAL A 10 20.42 -35.33 -0.06
N PRO A 11 20.12 -36.28 0.87
CA PRO A 11 19.08 -36.05 1.88
C PRO A 11 19.64 -35.64 3.26
N VAL A 12 20.70 -34.84 3.35
CA VAL A 12 21.15 -34.29 4.66
C VAL A 12 21.01 -32.77 4.73
N ILE A 13 21.11 -32.07 3.60
CA ILE A 13 20.63 -30.69 3.48
C ILE A 13 19.69 -30.72 2.28
N PRO A 14 18.36 -30.75 2.48
CA PRO A 14 17.45 -30.72 1.34
C PRO A 14 17.82 -29.49 0.52
N ASN A 15 17.78 -29.58 -0.81
CA ASN A 15 18.04 -28.47 -1.73
C ASN A 15 16.94 -27.39 -1.61
N LEU A 16 16.82 -26.82 -0.42
CA LEU A 16 15.96 -25.72 -0.01
C LEU A 16 16.06 -24.55 -1.00
N PRO A 17 17.24 -24.15 -1.53
CA PRO A 17 17.28 -23.11 -2.54
C PRO A 17 16.56 -23.51 -3.83
N PHE A 18 16.68 -24.75 -4.32
CA PHE A 18 15.94 -25.19 -5.51
C PHE A 18 14.43 -25.27 -5.26
N PHE A 19 13.99 -25.88 -4.15
CA PHE A 19 12.56 -25.93 -3.81
C PHE A 19 11.97 -24.52 -3.62
N TYR A 20 12.72 -23.61 -3.00
CA TYR A 20 12.35 -22.21 -2.87
C TYR A 20 12.23 -21.53 -4.23
N LEU A 21 13.16 -21.76 -5.16
CA LEU A 21 13.10 -21.20 -6.51
C LEU A 21 11.92 -21.75 -7.33
N CYS A 22 11.65 -23.06 -7.24
CA CYS A 22 10.48 -23.67 -7.86
C CYS A 22 9.18 -23.10 -7.27
N PHE A 23 9.08 -23.00 -5.95
CA PHE A 23 7.94 -22.38 -5.27
C PHE A 23 7.79 -20.91 -5.66
N ARG A 24 8.88 -20.15 -5.72
CA ARG A 24 8.90 -18.74 -6.12
C ARG A 24 8.43 -18.56 -7.56
N ALA A 25 8.89 -19.40 -8.49
CA ALA A 25 8.44 -19.39 -9.87
C ALA A 25 6.94 -19.72 -9.98
N TYR A 26 6.46 -20.73 -9.25
CA TYR A 26 5.05 -21.08 -9.20
C TYR A 26 4.18 -19.95 -8.62
N SER A 27 4.62 -19.33 -7.52
CA SER A 27 3.91 -18.21 -6.89
C SER A 27 3.82 -17.00 -7.82
N HIS A 28 4.91 -16.64 -8.51
CA HIS A 28 4.91 -15.56 -9.50
C HIS A 28 4.01 -15.89 -10.70
N TRP A 29 4.01 -17.14 -11.17
CA TRP A 29 3.13 -17.55 -12.26
C TRP A 29 1.64 -17.47 -11.85
N LYS A 30 1.30 -17.94 -10.65
CA LYS A 30 -0.05 -17.81 -10.06
C LYS A 30 -0.47 -16.35 -9.93
N ALA A 31 0.43 -15.47 -9.48
CA ALA A 31 0.17 -14.03 -9.38
C ALA A 31 -0.10 -13.40 -10.76
N LEU A 32 0.71 -13.74 -11.77
CA LEU A 32 0.51 -13.28 -13.15
C LEU A 32 -0.81 -13.79 -13.75
N ALA A 33 -1.18 -15.03 -13.47
CA ALA A 33 -2.46 -15.58 -13.92
C ALA A 33 -3.65 -14.86 -13.26
N GLY A 34 -3.54 -14.56 -11.96
CA GLY A 34 -4.54 -13.77 -11.23
C GLY A 34 -4.68 -12.34 -11.76
N SER A 35 -3.57 -11.65 -12.04
CA SER A 35 -3.60 -10.29 -12.57
C SER A 35 -4.24 -10.22 -13.95
N LYS A 36 -3.96 -11.19 -14.84
CA LYS A 36 -4.64 -11.30 -16.14
C LYS A 36 -6.15 -11.48 -16.00
N HIS A 37 -6.60 -12.21 -14.98
CA HIS A 37 -8.03 -12.39 -14.72
C HIS A 37 -8.69 -11.09 -14.26
N ILE A 38 -8.04 -10.33 -13.37
CA ILE A 38 -8.51 -9.00 -12.95
C ILE A 38 -8.54 -8.04 -14.13
N GLU A 39 -7.52 -8.06 -14.99
CA GLU A 39 -7.47 -7.25 -16.21
C GLU A 39 -8.65 -7.57 -17.14
N PHE A 40 -8.98 -8.85 -17.30
CA PHE A 40 -10.15 -9.28 -18.07
C PHE A 40 -11.46 -8.75 -17.47
N LEU A 41 -11.66 -8.88 -16.16
CA LEU A 41 -12.87 -8.37 -15.48
C LEU A 41 -13.06 -6.86 -15.66
N LEU A 42 -11.94 -6.11 -15.66
CA LEU A 42 -11.94 -4.67 -15.91
C LEU A 42 -12.25 -4.33 -17.38
N LYS A 43 -11.65 -5.04 -18.34
CA LYS A 43 -11.87 -4.82 -19.78
C LYS A 43 -13.31 -5.08 -20.19
N GLU A 44 -13.90 -6.14 -19.67
CA GLU A 44 -15.30 -6.49 -19.93
C GLU A 44 -16.28 -5.69 -19.05
N ASN A 45 -15.77 -4.78 -18.22
CA ASN A 45 -16.56 -3.93 -17.32
C ASN A 45 -17.53 -4.73 -16.43
N LEU A 46 -17.10 -5.91 -15.99
CA LEU A 46 -17.88 -6.83 -15.16
C LEU A 46 -17.88 -6.45 -13.67
N VAL A 47 -17.16 -5.37 -13.31
CA VAL A 47 -17.06 -4.85 -11.95
C VAL A 47 -17.98 -3.65 -11.79
N ALA A 48 -19.06 -3.82 -11.02
CA ALA A 48 -19.97 -2.72 -10.69
C ALA A 48 -19.42 -1.92 -9.50
N ILE A 49 -18.98 -0.68 -9.75
CA ILE A 49 -18.63 0.26 -8.68
C ILE A 49 -19.92 0.70 -7.99
N LYS A 50 -20.02 0.46 -6.69
CA LYS A 50 -21.18 0.84 -5.88
C LYS A 50 -20.77 1.91 -4.87
N PRO A 51 -21.37 3.12 -4.91
CA PRO A 51 -21.13 4.12 -3.88
C PRO A 51 -21.69 3.62 -2.54
N SER A 52 -20.94 3.86 -1.46
CA SER A 52 -21.33 3.46 -0.11
C SER A 52 -21.39 4.67 0.80
N LYS A 53 -22.62 5.10 1.13
CA LYS A 53 -22.86 6.24 2.02
C LYS A 53 -22.20 6.04 3.40
N ILE A 54 -22.13 4.80 3.87
CA ILE A 54 -21.55 4.47 5.18
C ILE A 54 -20.05 4.80 5.20
N LEU A 55 -19.34 4.47 4.12
CA LEU A 55 -17.92 4.81 3.99
C LEU A 55 -17.73 6.32 3.84
N ASP A 56 -18.58 6.96 3.03
CA ASP A 56 -18.53 8.41 2.83
C ASP A 56 -18.65 9.16 4.17
N GLU A 57 -19.58 8.77 5.04
CA GLU A 57 -19.76 9.35 6.37
C GLU A 57 -18.53 9.14 7.28
N LEU A 58 -17.93 7.94 7.25
CA LEU A 58 -16.74 7.63 8.05
C LEU A 58 -15.52 8.45 7.60
N TYR A 59 -15.31 8.59 6.28
CA TYR A 59 -14.22 9.43 5.75
C TYR A 59 -14.41 10.92 6.04
N LEU A 60 -15.65 11.41 6.05
CA LEU A 60 -15.95 12.82 6.35
C LEU A 60 -15.73 13.18 7.83
N ARG A 61 -15.81 12.20 8.75
CA ARG A 61 -15.66 12.40 10.20
C ARG A 61 -14.30 13.01 10.56
N ASN A 62 -13.24 12.60 9.87
CA ASN A 62 -11.87 13.07 10.13
C ASN A 62 -11.55 14.42 9.46
N LYS A 63 -12.57 15.15 8.97
CA LYS A 63 -12.50 16.55 8.49
C LYS A 63 -11.24 16.88 7.71
N VAL A 64 -11.04 16.16 6.61
CA VAL A 64 -10.08 16.62 5.61
C VAL A 64 -10.74 17.77 4.86
N PRO A 65 -10.03 18.88 4.60
CA PRO A 65 -10.53 19.87 3.65
C PRO A 65 -10.64 19.16 2.30
N LEU A 66 -11.83 18.69 1.93
CA LEU A 66 -12.06 18.28 0.56
C LEU A 66 -11.82 19.54 -0.30
N PRO A 67 -10.87 19.52 -1.26
CA PRO A 67 -10.87 20.56 -2.27
C PRO A 67 -12.25 20.54 -2.92
N ASN A 68 -12.89 21.71 -3.01
CA ASN A 68 -14.25 21.81 -3.51
C ASN A 68 -14.37 21.05 -4.83
N LEU A 69 -15.38 20.18 -4.96
CA LEU A 69 -15.59 19.34 -6.14
C LEU A 69 -15.70 20.15 -7.45
N LYS A 70 -15.98 21.46 -7.35
CA LYS A 70 -16.01 22.40 -8.48
C LYS A 70 -14.62 22.70 -9.06
N ASP A 71 -13.55 22.49 -8.30
CA ASP A 71 -12.17 22.76 -8.72
C ASP A 71 -11.51 21.57 -9.42
N LEU A 72 -12.08 20.36 -9.30
CA LEU A 72 -11.56 19.14 -9.95
C LEU A 72 -11.89 19.04 -11.45
N ALA A 73 -12.84 19.84 -11.95
CA ALA A 73 -13.15 19.88 -13.38
C ALA A 73 -12.13 20.69 -14.20
N HIS A 74 -11.23 21.44 -13.53
CA HIS A 74 -10.25 22.33 -14.16
C HIS A 74 -8.85 22.19 -13.55
N THR A 75 -8.25 21.00 -13.56
CA THR A 75 -6.82 20.85 -13.21
C THR A 75 -6.10 19.91 -14.17
N THR A 76 -6.13 20.27 -15.45
CA THR A 76 -4.90 20.17 -16.25
C THR A 76 -4.21 21.52 -16.09
N THR A 77 -3.08 21.54 -15.38
CA THR A 77 -2.21 22.71 -15.18
C THR A 77 -2.81 23.84 -14.35
N SER A 78 -2.40 23.97 -13.08
CA SER A 78 -2.08 25.27 -12.45
C SER A 78 -1.58 25.10 -11.02
N ASN A 79 -0.41 25.69 -10.78
CA ASN A 79 0.28 25.88 -9.51
C ASN A 79 -0.66 26.27 -8.35
N SER A 80 -0.70 25.46 -7.30
CA SER A 80 -1.16 25.92 -5.98
C SER A 80 -0.33 25.26 -4.88
N ASN A 81 0.49 26.06 -4.20
CA ASN A 81 1.22 25.74 -2.97
C ASN A 81 0.27 25.53 -1.76
N ILE A 82 -0.83 24.82 -1.94
CA ILE A 82 -1.86 24.62 -0.92
C ILE A 82 -1.87 23.13 -0.57
N LEU A 83 -1.15 22.80 0.52
CA LEU A 83 -1.21 21.54 1.27
C LEU A 83 -0.60 20.31 0.58
N ASP A 84 0.69 20.38 0.24
CA ASP A 84 1.51 19.24 -0.21
C ASP A 84 2.00 18.36 0.98
N ASP A 85 1.29 18.40 2.12
CA ASP A 85 1.60 17.59 3.29
C ASP A 85 0.56 16.47 3.39
N GLU A 86 1.03 15.25 3.16
CA GLU A 86 0.21 14.04 3.30
C GLU A 86 -0.41 14.00 4.71
N THR A 87 -1.72 13.84 4.77
CA THR A 87 -2.51 13.88 6.01
C THR A 87 -3.18 12.54 6.26
N MET A 88 -3.17 12.09 7.51
CA MET A 88 -3.81 10.85 7.91
C MET A 88 -5.34 10.98 7.86
N LEU A 89 -6.01 10.02 7.20
CA LEU A 89 -7.47 10.06 6.97
C LEU A 89 -8.25 9.17 7.94
N LEU A 90 -7.65 8.05 8.35
CA LEU A 90 -8.28 7.02 9.19
C LEU A 90 -7.35 6.72 10.37
N HIS A 91 -7.93 6.42 11.52
CA HIS A 91 -7.20 6.00 12.70
C HIS A 91 -7.61 4.58 13.13
N ILE A 92 -6.83 3.97 14.02
CA ILE A 92 -7.10 2.61 14.56
C ILE A 92 -8.51 2.51 15.18
N SER A 93 -9.03 3.60 15.75
CA SER A 93 -10.40 3.65 16.28
C SER A 93 -11.47 3.33 15.25
N ASP A 94 -11.20 3.62 13.98
CA ASP A 94 -12.18 3.55 12.90
C ASP A 94 -12.25 2.12 12.31
N GLY A 95 -11.22 1.29 12.55
CA GLY A 95 -11.10 -0.05 11.99
C GLY A 95 -12.25 -0.98 12.39
N GLN A 96 -12.67 -0.94 13.67
CA GLN A 96 -13.78 -1.76 14.16
C GLN A 96 -15.13 -1.31 13.59
N GLU A 97 -15.35 0.00 13.46
CA GLU A 97 -16.57 0.57 12.89
C GLU A 97 -16.71 0.16 11.41
N ILE A 98 -15.63 0.27 10.62
CA ILE A 98 -15.62 -0.10 9.19
C ILE A 98 -15.84 -1.60 9.00
N ALA A 99 -15.14 -2.44 9.77
CA ALA A 99 -15.27 -3.89 9.68
C ALA A 99 -16.70 -4.36 10.01
N SER A 100 -17.31 -3.76 11.03
CA SER A 100 -18.69 -4.04 11.43
C SER A 100 -19.69 -3.57 10.38
N ALA A 101 -19.50 -2.36 9.83
CA ALA A 101 -20.36 -1.78 8.80
C ALA A 101 -20.37 -2.62 7.50
N LEU A 102 -19.23 -3.20 7.14
CA LEU A 102 -19.10 -4.03 5.93
C LEU A 102 -19.44 -5.52 6.17
N ASN A 103 -19.69 -5.92 7.42
CA ASN A 103 -19.86 -7.32 7.83
C ASN A 103 -18.66 -8.21 7.48
N ILE A 104 -17.44 -7.67 7.59
CA ILE A 104 -16.19 -8.39 7.31
C ILE A 104 -15.28 -8.26 8.54
N PRO A 105 -15.32 -9.21 9.48
CA PRO A 105 -14.54 -9.12 10.73
C PRO A 105 -13.03 -9.21 10.48
N GLU A 106 -12.59 -9.94 9.45
CA GLU A 106 -11.17 -10.08 9.10
C GLU A 106 -10.55 -8.75 8.63
N LEU A 107 -11.39 -7.81 8.17
CA LEU A 107 -10.94 -6.52 7.66
C LEU A 107 -10.33 -5.64 8.75
N GLN A 108 -10.75 -5.78 10.00
CA GLN A 108 -10.27 -4.93 11.10
C GLN A 108 -8.75 -5.02 11.24
N MET A 109 -8.19 -6.24 11.28
CA MET A 109 -6.75 -6.41 11.46
C MET A 109 -5.94 -5.88 10.27
N GLU A 110 -6.48 -5.98 9.06
CA GLU A 110 -5.82 -5.45 7.86
C GLU A 110 -5.88 -3.91 7.83
N LEU A 111 -6.99 -3.31 8.29
CA LEU A 111 -7.10 -1.85 8.44
C LEU A 111 -6.14 -1.32 9.51
N ASP A 112 -6.07 -1.95 10.68
CA ASP A 112 -5.16 -1.55 11.76
C ASP A 112 -3.70 -1.61 11.29
N ARG A 113 -3.35 -2.64 10.53
CA ARG A 113 -2.01 -2.78 9.93
C ARG A 113 -1.75 -1.69 8.90
N ALA A 114 -2.71 -1.39 8.03
CA ALA A 114 -2.57 -0.35 7.02
C ALA A 114 -2.41 1.04 7.66
N VAL A 115 -3.19 1.33 8.71
CA VAL A 115 -3.06 2.56 9.49
C VAL A 115 -1.65 2.68 10.07
N TRP A 116 -1.16 1.63 10.72
CA TRP A 116 0.19 1.62 11.29
C TRP A 116 1.30 1.82 10.22
N GLN A 117 1.13 1.22 9.04
CA GLN A 117 2.08 1.40 7.92
C GLN A 117 2.12 2.86 7.47
N VAL A 118 0.96 3.49 7.27
CA VAL A 118 0.87 4.88 6.81
C VAL A 118 1.39 5.85 7.88
N GLU A 119 1.07 5.63 9.16
CA GLU A 119 1.60 6.47 10.25
C GLU A 119 3.13 6.45 10.28
N ASN A 120 3.75 5.27 10.19
CA ASN A 120 5.20 5.15 10.13
C ASN A 120 5.81 5.82 8.89
N ASP A 121 5.17 5.66 7.73
CA ASP A 121 5.63 6.28 6.49
C ASP A 121 5.57 7.82 6.57
N LEU A 122 4.50 8.36 7.14
CA LEU A 122 4.35 9.80 7.38
C LEU A 122 5.40 10.33 8.36
N GLU A 123 5.65 9.62 9.45
CA GLU A 123 6.70 9.98 10.41
C GLU A 123 8.09 9.96 9.78
N ALA A 124 8.40 8.94 8.98
CA ALA A 124 9.66 8.84 8.26
C ALA A 124 9.84 10.02 7.30
N LYS A 125 8.80 10.36 6.51
CA LYS A 125 8.81 11.52 5.62
C LYS A 125 8.99 12.84 6.38
N ARG A 126 8.34 13.01 7.54
CA ARG A 126 8.51 14.20 8.39
C ARG A 126 9.96 14.36 8.87
N LYS A 127 10.57 13.28 9.35
CA LYS A 127 11.99 13.28 9.77
C LYS A 127 12.94 13.64 8.63
N LEU A 128 12.73 13.05 7.44
CA LEU A 128 13.52 13.39 6.24
C LEU A 128 13.36 14.87 5.85
N LYS A 129 12.14 15.41 5.84
CA LYS A 129 11.88 16.84 5.58
C LYS A 129 12.57 17.74 6.61
N GLU A 130 12.61 17.36 7.88
CA GLU A 130 13.32 18.09 8.94
C GLU A 130 14.84 18.07 8.76
N GLU A 131 15.41 16.91 8.41
CA GLU A 131 16.84 16.76 8.13
C GLU A 131 17.27 17.58 6.92
N GLU A 132 16.52 17.52 5.82
CA GLU A 132 16.76 18.35 4.63
C GLU A 132 16.72 19.84 4.97
N LYS A 133 15.76 20.27 5.80
CA LYS A 133 15.68 21.67 6.25
C LYS A 133 16.88 22.08 7.13
N ARG A 134 17.49 21.15 7.89
CA ARG A 134 18.69 21.42 8.69
C ARG A 134 19.97 21.49 7.83
N VAL A 135 20.06 20.69 6.78
CA VAL A 135 21.26 20.64 5.91
C VAL A 135 21.32 21.82 4.93
N ARG A 136 20.20 22.23 4.35
CA ARG A 136 20.11 23.37 3.40
C ARG A 136 20.80 24.66 3.87
N PRO A 137 20.55 25.21 5.08
CA PRO A 137 21.21 26.43 5.54
C PRO A 137 22.72 26.25 5.81
N ALA A 138 23.19 25.04 6.12
CA ALA A 138 24.60 24.75 6.35
C ALA A 138 25.41 24.67 5.04
N GLU A 139 24.78 24.23 3.94
CA GLU A 139 25.39 24.25 2.60
C GLU A 139 25.40 25.66 2.01
N GLU A 140 24.35 26.45 2.21
CA GLU A 140 24.28 27.84 1.75
C GLU A 140 25.29 28.75 2.48
N ALA A 141 25.57 28.49 3.76
CA ALA A 141 26.59 29.22 4.53
C ALA A 141 28.04 28.90 4.14
N LYS A 142 28.31 27.72 3.55
CA LYS A 142 29.65 27.34 3.04
C LYS A 142 29.94 27.88 1.64
N LYS A 143 28.94 28.41 0.95
CA LYS A 143 29.03 28.88 -0.45
C LYS A 143 29.20 30.41 -0.56
N LYS A 144 29.18 31.13 0.57
CA LYS A 144 29.52 32.54 0.71
C LYS A 144 30.89 32.68 1.36
#